data_AF-A0A955YAV7-F1
#
_entry.id   AF-A0A955YAV7-F1
#
_cell.length_a   1.000
_cell.length_b   1.000
_cell.length_c   1.000
_cell.angle_alpha   90.00
_cell.angle_beta   90.00
_cell.angle_gamma   90.00
#
_symmetry.space_group_name_H-M   'P 1'
#
loop_
_entity.id
_entity.type
_entity.pdbx_description
1 polymer ?
#
loop_
_entity_poly.entity_id
_entity_poly.type
_entity_poly.pdbx_seq_one_letter_code
_entity_poly.pdbx_strand_id
1 'polypeptide(L)'
;MKAPARVLLVDNYDSFTYNLVQAFQLLGADVRVLRNDEVGPAALAETDATHLVISPGPGHPADAGASVEMIRAASGRVPVLGVCLGHQAIAVAHGLEVGRAQRLMHGKTSRVYHD
;
A
#
# COMPACT_ATOMS: atom_id res chain seq x y z
N MET A 1 7.28 -1.56 27.10
CA MET A 1 7.50 -2.00 25.70
C MET A 1 6.51 -1.25 24.82
N LYS A 2 6.91 -0.77 23.64
CA LYS A 2 5.99 -0.10 22.70
C LYS A 2 5.01 -1.13 22.15
N ALA A 3 3.72 -0.80 22.06
CA ALA A 3 2.73 -1.70 21.47
C ALA A 3 3.13 -2.07 20.02
N PRO A 4 2.87 -3.31 19.56
CA PRO A 4 3.21 -3.74 18.21
C PRO A 4 2.45 -2.89 17.18
N ALA A 5 3.07 -2.64 16.04
CA ALA A 5 2.40 -1.97 14.92
C ALA A 5 1.30 -2.90 14.38
N ARG A 6 0.06 -2.41 14.35
CA ARG A 6 -1.07 -3.06 13.66
C ARG A 6 -1.16 -2.50 12.25
N VAL A 7 -0.73 -3.28 11.27
CA VAL A 7 -0.65 -2.93 9.86
C VAL A 7 -1.89 -3.46 9.18
N LEU A 8 -2.69 -2.56 8.61
CA LEU A 8 -3.70 -2.94 7.63
C LEU A 8 -3.05 -2.91 6.25
N LEU A 9 -2.97 -4.06 5.59
CA LEU A 9 -2.43 -4.22 4.25
C LEU A 9 -3.57 -4.47 3.26
N VAL A 10 -3.75 -3.56 2.30
CA VAL A 10 -4.71 -3.71 1.20
C VAL A 10 -4.04 -4.44 0.04
N ASP A 11 -4.51 -5.64 -0.27
CA ASP A 11 -4.01 -6.50 -1.33
C ASP A 11 -4.67 -6.16 -2.68
N ASN A 12 -3.85 -5.86 -3.68
CA ASN A 12 -4.24 -5.63 -5.07
C ASN A 12 -3.97 -6.87 -5.94
N TYR A 13 -4.10 -8.05 -5.34
CA TYR A 13 -3.97 -9.36 -5.99
C TYR A 13 -2.57 -9.61 -6.58
N ASP A 14 -1.52 -9.34 -5.80
CA ASP A 14 -0.13 -9.56 -6.21
C ASP A 14 0.57 -10.58 -5.32
N SER A 15 1.37 -11.46 -5.93
CA SER A 15 2.08 -12.51 -5.20
C SER A 15 3.17 -11.97 -4.27
N PHE A 16 3.67 -10.75 -4.48
CA PHE A 16 4.62 -10.10 -3.58
C PHE A 16 4.00 -9.60 -2.28
N THR A 17 2.66 -9.55 -2.18
CA THR A 17 1.98 -9.24 -0.92
C THR A 17 2.44 -10.16 0.22
N TYR A 18 2.63 -11.45 -0.05
CA TYR A 18 3.13 -12.42 0.95
C TYR A 18 4.52 -12.05 1.50
N ASN A 19 5.40 -11.55 0.63
CA ASN A 19 6.74 -11.15 1.04
C ASN A 19 6.69 -9.91 1.95
N LEU A 20 5.80 -8.95 1.65
CA LEU A 20 5.58 -7.79 2.50
C LEU A 20 5.03 -8.19 3.86
N VAL A 21 4.01 -9.06 3.91
CA VAL A 21 3.44 -9.57 5.16
C VAL A 21 4.53 -10.21 6.03
N GLN A 22 5.33 -11.11 5.46
CA GLN A 22 6.41 -11.77 6.19
C GLN A 22 7.45 -10.76 6.69
N ALA A 23 7.86 -9.80 5.86
CA ALA A 23 8.82 -8.78 6.26
C ALA A 23 8.32 -7.95 7.46
N PHE A 24 7.05 -7.54 7.46
CA PHE A 24 6.47 -6.80 8.58
C PHE A 24 6.31 -7.67 9.85
N GLN A 25 5.91 -8.92 9.71
CA GLN A 25 5.80 -9.86 10.83
C GLN A 25 7.17 -10.15 11.46
N LEU A 26 8.24 -10.26 10.67
CA LEU A 26 9.62 -10.40 11.17
C LEU A 26 10.08 -9.17 11.96
N LEU A 27 9.52 -7.99 11.67
CA LEU A 27 9.75 -6.76 12.43
C LEU A 27 8.83 -6.64 13.67
N GLY A 28 7.98 -7.63 13.94
CA GLY A 28 7.08 -7.67 15.08
C GLY A 28 5.75 -6.95 14.89
N ALA A 29 5.36 -6.63 13.64
CA ALA A 29 4.04 -6.08 13.35
C ALA A 29 2.97 -7.16 13.32
N ASP A 30 1.78 -6.82 13.79
CA ASP A 30 0.55 -7.58 13.54
C ASP A 30 -0.05 -7.11 12.22
N VAL A 31 -0.21 -8.01 11.26
CA VAL A 31 -0.57 -7.67 9.88
C VAL A 31 -1.92 -8.28 9.54
N ARG A 32 -2.89 -7.43 9.21
CA ARG A 32 -4.19 -7.83 8.67
C ARG A 32 -4.26 -7.50 7.19
N VAL A 33 -4.54 -8.50 6.37
CA VAL A 33 -4.67 -8.34 4.92
C VAL A 33 -6.15 -8.33 4.54
N LEU A 34 -6.56 -7.34 3.74
CA LEU A 34 -7.89 -7.27 3.12
C LEU A 34 -7.72 -6.97 1.63
N ARG A 35 -8.61 -7.49 0.79
CA ARG A 35 -8.54 -7.25 -0.66
C ARG A 35 -9.12 -5.89 -1.02
N ASN A 36 -8.64 -5.31 -2.12
CA ASN A 36 -9.00 -3.97 -2.56
C ASN A 36 -10.49 -3.80 -2.94
N ASP A 37 -11.22 -4.89 -3.14
CA ASP A 37 -12.65 -4.96 -3.46
C ASP A 37 -13.53 -5.35 -2.25
N GLU A 38 -12.91 -5.70 -1.13
CA GLU A 38 -13.57 -6.14 0.11
C GLU A 38 -13.28 -5.19 1.29
N VAL A 39 -12.59 -4.08 1.05
CA VAL A 39 -12.18 -3.12 2.08
C VAL A 39 -12.78 -1.74 1.83
N GLY A 40 -13.03 -1.00 2.92
CA GLY A 40 -13.39 0.41 2.88
C GLY A 40 -12.84 1.17 4.09
N PRO A 41 -12.97 2.51 4.12
CA PRO A 41 -12.35 3.36 5.15
C PRO A 41 -12.65 2.98 6.60
N ALA A 42 -13.84 2.42 6.87
CA ALA A 42 -14.23 1.95 8.19
C ALA A 42 -13.26 0.90 8.76
N ALA A 43 -12.63 0.11 7.90
CA ALA A 43 -11.67 -0.93 8.28
C ALA A 43 -10.47 -0.36 9.07
N LEU A 44 -10.09 0.90 8.86
CA LEU A 44 -9.01 1.54 9.63
C LEU A 44 -9.33 1.58 11.13
N ALA A 45 -10.58 1.90 11.48
CA ALA A 45 -11.02 1.92 12.87
C ALA A 45 -11.36 0.51 13.38
N GLU A 46 -12.06 -0.30 12.59
CA GLU A 46 -12.47 -1.66 12.96
C GLU A 46 -11.29 -2.60 13.25
N THR A 47 -10.13 -2.34 12.64
CA THR A 47 -8.90 -3.11 12.84
C THR A 47 -7.91 -2.44 13.80
N ASP A 48 -8.28 -1.31 14.40
CA ASP A 48 -7.39 -0.46 15.21
C ASP A 48 -6.05 -0.17 14.48
N ALA A 49 -6.11 0.03 13.16
CA ALA A 49 -4.94 0.15 12.31
C ALA A 49 -4.06 1.32 12.76
N THR A 50 -2.78 1.04 12.95
CA THR A 50 -1.76 2.06 13.27
C THR A 50 -1.00 2.50 12.02
N HIS A 51 -1.02 1.69 10.97
CA HIS A 51 -0.34 1.91 9.70
C HIS A 51 -1.20 1.34 8.57
N LEU A 52 -1.19 1.99 7.41
CA LEU A 52 -1.78 1.48 6.17
C LEU A 52 -0.68 1.13 5.17
N VAL A 53 -0.75 -0.06 4.59
CA VAL A 53 0.10 -0.48 3.47
C VAL A 53 -0.78 -0.79 2.27
N ILE A 54 -0.46 -0.21 1.12
CA ILE A 54 -1.07 -0.58 -0.16
C ILE A 54 -0.04 -1.40 -0.96
N SER A 55 -0.41 -2.64 -1.24
CA SER A 55 0.41 -3.62 -1.95
C SER A 55 0.70 -3.25 -3.40
N PRO A 56 1.70 -3.91 -4.02
CA PRO A 56 1.82 -3.97 -5.48
C PRO A 56 0.59 -4.62 -6.11
N GLY A 57 0.41 -4.44 -7.41
CA GLY A 57 -0.68 -5.00 -8.18
C GLY A 57 -0.51 -4.75 -9.67
N PRO A 58 -1.24 -5.49 -10.52
CA PRO A 58 -1.30 -5.23 -11.96
C PRO A 58 -2.16 -3.99 -12.27
N GLY A 59 -2.09 -3.51 -13.51
CA GLY A 59 -3.00 -2.48 -14.01
C GLY A 59 -2.59 -1.04 -13.69
N HIS A 60 -3.57 -0.15 -13.67
CA HIS A 60 -3.40 1.29 -13.46
C HIS A 60 -3.98 1.69 -12.09
N PRO A 61 -3.38 2.62 -11.31
CA PRO A 61 -3.93 3.10 -10.04
C PRO A 61 -5.39 3.54 -10.05
N ALA A 62 -5.91 4.00 -11.20
CA ALA A 62 -7.33 4.34 -11.34
C ALA A 62 -8.26 3.13 -11.14
N ASP A 63 -7.75 1.92 -11.39
CA ASP A 63 -8.49 0.65 -11.31
C ASP A 63 -8.16 -0.13 -10.02
N ALA A 64 -7.40 0.44 -9.09
CA ALA A 64 -6.89 -0.24 -7.88
C ALA A 64 -7.94 -0.41 -6.77
N GLY A 65 -9.22 -0.57 -7.14
CA GLY A 65 -10.34 -0.72 -6.21
C GLY A 65 -10.41 0.40 -5.17
N ALA A 66 -10.64 0.03 -3.91
CA ALA A 66 -10.70 0.95 -2.78
C ALA A 66 -9.35 1.54 -2.36
N SER A 67 -8.22 1.17 -2.99
CA SER A 67 -6.88 1.61 -2.56
C SER A 67 -6.73 3.14 -2.47
N VAL A 68 -7.23 3.88 -3.46
CA VAL A 68 -7.16 5.35 -3.48
C VAL A 68 -8.00 5.96 -2.37
N GLU A 69 -9.20 5.41 -2.13
CA GLU A 69 -10.09 5.84 -1.05
C GLU A 69 -9.47 5.57 0.34
N MET A 70 -8.87 4.39 0.52
CA MET A 70 -8.16 4.02 1.74
C MET A 70 -7.00 4.97 2.04
N ILE A 71 -6.20 5.34 1.02
CA ILE A 71 -5.11 6.30 1.17
C ILE A 71 -5.64 7.67 1.62
N ARG A 72 -6.72 8.16 0.99
CA ARG A 72 -7.34 9.44 1.37
C ARG A 72 -7.85 9.41 2.81
N ALA A 73 -8.48 8.31 3.22
CA ALA A 73 -8.99 8.15 4.58
C ALA A 73 -7.89 8.05 5.64
N ALA A 74 -6.74 7.44 5.31
CA ALA A 74 -5.60 7.28 6.21
C ALA A 74 -4.69 8.52 6.28
N SER A 75 -4.65 9.33 5.21
CA SER A 75 -3.79 10.51 5.10
C SER A 75 -4.01 11.48 6.26
N GLY A 76 -2.91 11.84 6.94
CA GLY A 76 -2.95 12.71 8.13
C GLY A 76 -3.47 12.05 9.41
N ARG A 77 -3.86 10.76 9.37
CA ARG A 77 -4.32 9.99 10.54
C ARG A 77 -3.36 8.90 10.94
N VAL A 78 -2.92 8.09 9.97
CA VAL A 78 -1.92 7.03 10.17
C VAL A 78 -0.87 7.09 9.06
N PRO A 79 0.38 6.63 9.30
CA PRO A 79 1.37 6.53 8.26
C PRO A 79 0.91 5.59 7.14
N VAL A 80 1.19 5.98 5.88
CA VAL A 80 0.84 5.24 4.68
C VAL A 80 2.11 4.85 3.93
N LEU A 81 2.22 3.58 3.54
CA LEU A 81 3.26 3.07 2.65
C LEU A 81 2.61 2.43 1.42
N GLY A 82 3.02 2.88 0.22
CA GLY A 82 2.57 2.31 -1.04
C GLY A 82 3.73 1.65 -1.78
N VAL A 83 3.52 0.44 -2.28
CA VAL A 83 4.54 -0.31 -3.04
C VAL A 83 4.05 -0.52 -4.48
N CYS A 84 4.87 -0.18 -5.48
CA CYS A 84 4.52 -0.30 -6.91
C CYS A 84 3.19 0.39 -7.25
N LEU A 85 2.12 -0.37 -7.54
CA LEU A 85 0.76 0.16 -7.75
C LEU A 85 0.31 1.01 -6.55
N GLY A 86 0.61 0.59 -5.33
CA GLY A 86 0.32 1.37 -4.13
C GLY A 86 1.03 2.73 -4.09
N HIS A 87 2.28 2.81 -4.59
CA HIS A 87 3.00 4.08 -4.70
C HIS A 87 2.32 5.01 -5.71
N GLN A 88 1.91 4.46 -6.85
CA GLN A 88 1.17 5.20 -7.87
C GLN A 88 -0.20 5.66 -7.37
N ALA A 89 -0.89 4.82 -6.59
CA ALA A 89 -2.17 5.15 -5.98
C ALA A 89 -2.06 6.32 -4.98
N ILE A 90 -0.93 6.46 -4.27
CA ILE A 90 -0.66 7.64 -3.43
C ILE A 90 -0.61 8.90 -4.28
N ALA A 91 0.11 8.86 -5.41
CA ALA A 91 0.17 10.01 -6.32
C ALA A 91 -1.23 10.43 -6.79
N VAL A 92 -2.05 9.47 -7.26
CA VAL A 92 -3.44 9.72 -7.70
C VAL A 92 -4.33 10.21 -6.56
N ALA A 93 -4.18 9.67 -5.35
CA ALA A 93 -4.95 10.10 -4.17
C ALA A 93 -4.77 11.59 -3.88
N HIS A 94 -3.59 12.14 -4.18
CA HIS A 94 -3.22 13.55 -4.01
C HIS A 94 -3.28 14.37 -5.31
N GLY A 95 -3.98 13.88 -6.34
CA GLY A 95 -4.28 14.64 -7.56
C GLY A 95 -3.13 14.70 -8.58
N LEU A 96 -2.11 13.85 -8.44
CA LEU A 96 -1.06 13.71 -9.44
C LEU A 96 -1.48 12.72 -10.54
N GLU A 97 -0.92 12.89 -11.73
CA GLU A 97 -1.14 12.00 -12.87
C GLU A 97 -0.06 10.92 -12.95
N VAL A 98 -0.46 9.69 -13.29
CA VAL A 98 0.45 8.56 -13.51
C VAL A 98 0.43 8.18 -14.99
N GLY A 99 1.50 8.54 -15.70
CA GLY A 99 1.67 8.24 -17.13
C GLY A 99 2.43 6.94 -17.41
N ARG A 100 2.60 6.62 -18.70
CA ARG A 100 3.42 5.49 -19.14
C ARG A 100 4.91 5.85 -19.12
N ALA A 101 5.72 4.96 -18.56
CA ALA A 101 7.17 5.06 -18.65
C ALA A 101 7.66 4.83 -20.09
N GLN A 102 8.69 5.56 -20.51
CA GLN A 102 9.31 5.40 -21.82
C GLN A 102 10.04 4.05 -21.99
N ARG A 103 10.43 3.40 -20.89
CA ARG A 103 11.20 2.16 -20.88
C ARG A 103 10.67 1.19 -19.84
N LEU A 104 10.58 -0.09 -20.22
CA LEU A 104 10.23 -1.18 -19.31
C LEU A 104 11.42 -1.60 -18.44
N MET A 105 11.18 -1.65 -17.12
CA MET A 105 12.19 -1.92 -16.09
C MET A 105 12.01 -3.26 -15.35
N HIS A 106 11.12 -4.14 -15.82
CA HIS A 106 10.90 -5.45 -15.19
C HIS A 106 12.21 -6.26 -15.09
N GLY A 107 12.53 -6.72 -13.88
CA GLY A 107 13.75 -7.50 -13.58
C GLY A 107 15.06 -6.72 -13.61
N LYS A 108 15.03 -5.37 -13.64
CA LYS A 108 16.23 -4.52 -13.71
C LYS A 108 16.40 -3.71 -12.45
N THR A 109 17.65 -3.48 -12.06
CA THR A 109 18.01 -2.64 -10.94
C THR A 109 18.16 -1.18 -11.37
N SER A 110 17.87 -0.27 -10.44
CA SER A 110 18.13 1.17 -10.59
C SER A 110 18.75 1.68 -9.29
N ARG A 111 19.67 2.65 -9.39
CA ARG A 111 20.11 3.40 -8.20
C ARG A 111 19.05 4.42 -7.85
N VAL A 112 18.61 4.43 -6.60
CA VAL A 112 17.68 5.40 -6.04
C VAL A 112 18.46 6.24 -5.04
N TYR A 113 18.31 7.56 -5.12
CA TYR A 113 18.98 8.52 -4.25
C TYR A 113 17.90 9.26 -3.46
N HIS A 114 18.14 9.50 -2.17
CA HIS A 114 17.29 10.30 -1.29
C HIS A 114 18.18 11.20 -0.41
N ASP A 115 17.60 12.28 0.13
CA ASP A 115 18.28 13.18 1.07
C ASP A 115 18.22 12.66 2.51
#